data_AF-A0A4C1XEE3-F1
#
_entry.id   AF-A0A4C1XEE3-F1
#
_cell.length_a   1.000
_cell.length_b   1.000
_cell.length_c   1.000
_cell.angle_alpha   90.00
_cell.angle_beta   90.00
_cell.angle_gamma   90.00
#
_symmetry.space_group_name_H-M   'P 1'
#
loop_
_entity.id
_entity.type
_entity.pdbx_description
1 polymer ?
#
loop_
_entity_poly.entity_id
_entity_poly.type
_entity_poly.pdbx_seq_one_letter_code
_entity_poly.pdbx_strand_id
1 'polypeptide(L)'
;MLLANSLIRKLWSSLNHNHNFRTRFSNEADGTYASVILKGDRYTTAYPDDIVSTDDIDNAIGTLTSHITTVVENSSRTVPAKSNRRKLPIDVSELIRDKNAALGRAGKYPTSENRSRARALQRKVKAGMKEIRNENWSDLMSEISPSHKPYWGLVKALKTEGAVPIPALKRPDNSIAFDDREKANCLADGIEYQCSENPPYN
;
A
#
# COMPACT_ATOMS: atom_id res chain seq x y z
N MET A 1 -14.42 12.68 -14.08
CA MET A 1 -12.99 12.47 -14.46
C MET A 1 -11.96 12.96 -13.43
N LEU A 2 -12.22 14.01 -12.65
CA LEU A 2 -11.28 14.50 -11.62
C LEU A 2 -11.21 13.58 -10.39
N LEU A 3 -12.33 12.99 -9.97
CA LEU A 3 -12.41 12.04 -8.85
C LEU A 3 -11.52 10.80 -9.06
N ALA A 4 -11.51 10.23 -10.26
CA ALA A 4 -10.67 9.07 -10.60
C ALA A 4 -9.16 9.34 -10.50
N ASN A 5 -8.70 10.57 -10.77
CA ASN A 5 -7.29 10.92 -10.61
C ASN A 5 -6.91 11.19 -9.14
N SER A 6 -7.87 11.60 -8.30
CA SER A 6 -7.69 11.68 -6.85
C SER A 6 -7.58 10.29 -6.23
N LEU A 7 -8.49 9.37 -6.58
CA LEU A 7 -8.47 7.93 -6.25
C LEU A 7 -7.07 7.35 -6.45
N ILE A 8 -6.56 7.45 -7.69
CA ILE A 8 -5.29 6.82 -8.09
C ILE A 8 -4.10 7.39 -7.30
N ARG A 9 -4.07 8.69 -7.01
CA ARG A 9 -2.99 9.32 -6.24
C ARG A 9 -3.02 8.95 -4.76
N LYS A 10 -4.21 8.90 -4.15
CA LYS A 10 -4.38 8.56 -2.73
C LYS A 10 -4.11 7.07 -2.47
N LEU A 11 -4.58 6.20 -3.36
CA LEU A 11 -4.30 4.76 -3.33
C LEU A 11 -2.80 4.47 -3.48
N TRP A 12 -2.10 5.17 -4.39
CA TRP A 12 -0.66 5.04 -4.55
C TRP A 12 0.11 5.50 -3.28
N SER A 13 -0.31 6.61 -2.65
CA SER A 13 0.29 7.06 -1.39
C SER A 13 0.08 6.05 -0.25
N SER A 14 -1.09 5.41 -0.16
CA SER A 14 -1.42 4.42 0.87
C SER A 14 -0.63 3.11 0.70
N LEU A 15 -0.41 2.67 -0.55
CA LEU A 15 0.37 1.47 -0.84
C LEU A 15 1.88 1.67 -0.64
N ASN A 16 2.38 2.91 -0.74
CA ASN A 16 3.82 3.21 -0.67
C ASN A 16 4.31 3.66 0.73
N HIS A 17 3.43 3.75 1.73
CA HIS A 17 3.75 4.17 3.11
C HIS A 17 4.36 3.08 4.01
N ASN A 18 4.85 1.97 3.43
CA ASN A 18 5.38 0.83 4.19
C ASN A 18 6.88 0.58 4.02
N HIS A 19 7.66 1.64 3.79
CA HIS A 19 9.12 1.56 3.86
C HIS A 19 9.70 2.77 4.60
N ASN A 20 9.59 2.74 5.93
CA ASN A 20 10.44 3.53 6.82
C ASN A 20 10.85 2.67 8.00
N PHE A 21 11.69 1.66 7.74
CA PHE A 21 12.50 1.06 8.80
C PHE A 21 13.73 1.93 8.99
N ARG A 22 13.60 2.86 9.94
CA ARG A 22 14.71 3.63 10.49
C ARG A 22 15.54 2.69 11.37
N THR A 23 16.63 2.14 10.85
CA THR A 23 17.62 1.41 11.65
C THR A 23 18.42 2.42 12.46
N ARG A 24 18.23 2.43 13.78
CA ARG A 24 19.08 3.12 14.74
C ARG A 24 20.03 2.06 15.31
N PHE A 25 21.29 2.09 14.89
CA PHE A 25 22.35 1.37 15.59
C PHE A 25 22.70 2.19 16.83
N SER A 26 22.45 1.63 18.01
CA SER A 26 23.09 2.06 19.25
C SER A 26 24.10 0.96 19.61
N ASN A 27 25.38 1.31 19.56
CA ASN A 27 26.42 0.51 20.22
C ASN A 27 26.38 0.86 21.70
N GLU A 28 26.17 -0.14 22.55
CA GLU A 28 26.53 -0.07 23.95
C GLU A 28 27.17 -1.41 24.30
N ALA A 29 28.49 -1.36 24.48
CA ALA A 29 29.24 -2.42 25.12
C ALA A 29 28.74 -2.49 26.57
N ASP A 30 28.38 -3.69 27.01
CA ASP A 30 28.72 -4.24 28.32
C ASP A 30 28.19 -5.68 28.36
N GLY A 31 29.11 -6.63 28.52
CA GLY A 31 28.84 -8.04 28.33
C GLY A 31 27.88 -8.60 29.39
N THR A 32 26.72 -9.08 28.97
CA THR A 32 26.07 -10.28 29.51
C THR A 32 24.88 -10.69 28.62
N TYR A 33 24.83 -11.96 28.23
CA TYR A 33 23.72 -12.67 27.56
C TYR A 33 23.18 -12.08 26.24
N ALA A 34 23.73 -12.55 25.12
CA ALA A 34 23.09 -12.38 23.81
C ALA A 34 21.89 -13.34 23.68
N SER A 35 20.72 -12.92 24.18
CA SER A 35 19.44 -13.51 23.77
C SER A 35 19.11 -13.01 22.36
N VAL A 36 19.41 -13.81 21.34
CA VAL A 36 18.89 -13.59 19.98
C VAL A 36 17.41 -13.97 20.00
N ILE A 37 16.52 -12.99 20.12
CA ILE A 37 15.08 -13.21 19.94
C ILE A 37 14.83 -13.52 18.45
N LEU A 38 14.87 -14.80 18.11
CA LEU A 38 14.32 -15.31 16.86
C LEU A 38 12.80 -15.20 16.95
N LYS A 39 12.22 -14.29 16.15
CA LYS A 39 10.77 -14.18 16.00
C LYS A 39 10.22 -15.52 15.52
N GLY A 40 9.52 -16.20 16.42
CA GLY A 40 8.43 -17.13 16.13
C GLY A 40 8.80 -18.25 15.15
N ASP A 41 9.49 -19.26 15.66
CA ASP A 41 9.02 -20.65 15.59
C ASP A 41 9.75 -21.45 16.67
N ARG A 42 8.99 -22.08 17.56
CA ARG A 42 9.53 -23.00 18.57
C ARG A 42 9.83 -24.33 17.90
N TYR A 43 11.01 -24.48 17.31
CA TYR A 43 11.59 -25.80 17.08
C TYR A 43 12.44 -26.13 18.29
N THR A 44 11.90 -26.97 19.17
CA THR A 44 12.63 -27.60 20.27
C THR A 44 13.73 -28.47 19.69
N THR A 45 14.90 -27.89 19.44
CA THR A 45 16.11 -28.67 19.16
C THR A 45 16.60 -29.16 20.51
N ALA A 46 16.36 -30.45 20.78
CA ALA A 46 16.95 -31.12 21.93
C ALA A 46 18.47 -31.11 21.73
N TYR A 47 19.15 -30.17 22.38
CA TYR A 47 20.60 -30.17 22.44
C TYR A 47 21.02 -31.37 23.28
N PRO A 48 21.92 -32.25 22.80
CA PRO A 48 22.51 -33.25 23.67
C PRO A 48 23.37 -32.50 24.70
N ASP A 49 23.01 -32.62 25.98
CA ASP A 49 23.61 -31.89 27.10
C ASP A 49 25.07 -32.30 27.39
N ASP A 50 25.65 -33.23 26.62
CA ASP A 50 27.04 -33.68 26.78
C ASP A 50 27.66 -34.05 25.41
N ILE A 51 28.55 -33.19 24.91
CA ILE A 51 29.34 -33.43 23.69
C ILE A 51 30.57 -34.24 24.08
N VAL A 52 30.41 -35.55 24.20
CA VAL A 52 31.46 -36.45 24.73
C VAL A 52 32.26 -37.12 23.60
N SER A 53 31.70 -37.21 22.38
CA SER A 53 32.36 -37.86 21.23
C SER A 53 32.72 -36.88 20.10
N THR A 54 33.81 -37.17 19.38
CA THR A 54 34.20 -36.43 18.17
C THR A 54 33.13 -36.51 17.07
N ASP A 55 32.42 -37.64 16.96
CA ASP A 55 31.31 -37.80 16.01
C ASP A 55 30.13 -36.87 16.33
N ASP A 56 29.90 -36.58 17.61
CA ASP A 56 28.85 -35.66 18.05
C ASP A 56 29.21 -34.20 17.71
N ILE A 57 30.50 -33.87 17.77
CA ILE A 57 31.02 -32.56 17.32
C ILE A 57 30.79 -32.40 15.83
N ASP A 58 31.16 -33.39 15.02
CA ASP A 58 31.01 -33.34 13.57
C ASP A 58 29.53 -33.27 13.15
N ASN A 59 28.66 -34.01 13.85
CA ASN A 59 27.22 -33.96 13.61
C ASN A 59 26.60 -32.60 14.03
N ALA A 60 27.04 -32.01 15.14
CA ALA A 60 26.61 -30.68 15.58
C ALA A 60 27.07 -29.59 14.60
N ILE A 61 28.30 -29.68 14.10
CA ILE A 61 28.82 -28.79 13.05
C ILE A 61 28.00 -28.94 11.77
N GLY A 62 27.69 -30.17 11.36
CA GLY A 62 26.85 -30.45 10.20
C GLY A 62 25.45 -29.83 10.34
N THR A 63 24.81 -30.05 11.49
CA THR A 63 23.48 -29.52 11.81
C THR A 63 23.46 -27.99 11.81
N LEU A 64 24.44 -27.36 12.46
CA LEU A 64 24.57 -25.91 12.50
C LEU A 64 24.83 -25.33 11.10
N THR A 65 25.69 -25.98 10.32
CA THR A 65 26.00 -25.58 8.94
C THR A 65 24.76 -25.65 8.07
N SER A 66 24.02 -26.77 8.09
CA SER A 66 22.78 -26.89 7.34
C SER A 66 21.77 -25.82 7.75
N HIS A 67 21.62 -25.55 9.05
CA HIS A 67 20.69 -24.52 9.52
C HIS A 67 21.09 -23.12 9.05
N ILE A 68 22.37 -22.76 9.14
CA ILE A 68 22.88 -21.47 8.64
C ILE A 68 22.66 -21.36 7.14
N THR A 69 22.97 -22.40 6.36
CA THR A 69 22.74 -22.39 4.91
C THR A 69 21.26 -22.20 4.58
N THR A 70 20.36 -22.91 5.26
CA THR A 70 18.91 -22.77 5.07
C THR A 70 18.41 -21.39 5.48
N VAL A 71 18.88 -20.84 6.60
CA VAL A 71 18.49 -19.49 7.04
C VAL A 71 19.02 -18.43 6.07
N VAL A 72 20.24 -18.57 5.56
CA VAL A 72 20.83 -17.67 4.57
C VAL A 72 20.06 -17.74 3.27
N GLU A 73 19.71 -18.92 2.78
CA GLU A 73 18.91 -19.09 1.55
C GLU A 73 17.49 -18.52 1.70
N ASN A 74 16.82 -18.81 2.81
CA ASN A 74 15.48 -18.29 3.10
C ASN A 74 15.46 -16.77 3.34
N SER A 75 16.54 -16.22 3.90
CA SER A 75 16.69 -14.78 4.15
C SER A 75 17.25 -14.02 2.94
N SER A 76 17.83 -14.74 1.97
CA SER A 76 18.37 -14.15 0.75
C SER A 76 17.24 -13.76 -0.18
N ARG A 77 17.08 -12.46 -0.37
CA ARG A 77 16.17 -11.93 -1.38
C ARG A 77 16.84 -12.04 -2.75
N THR A 78 16.38 -12.94 -3.61
CA THR A 78 16.77 -12.96 -5.03
C THR A 78 16.31 -11.65 -5.67
N VAL A 79 17.23 -10.71 -5.84
CA VAL A 79 16.98 -9.49 -6.60
C VAL A 79 17.06 -9.86 -8.08
N PRO A 80 15.96 -9.80 -8.84
CA PRO A 80 16.03 -10.10 -10.26
C PRO A 80 17.02 -9.14 -10.91
N ALA A 81 18.07 -9.69 -11.55
CA ALA A 81 19.09 -8.91 -12.26
C ALA A 81 18.47 -8.02 -13.35
N LYS A 82 17.28 -8.40 -13.83
CA LYS A 82 16.44 -7.60 -14.71
C LYS A 82 15.61 -6.67 -13.85
N SER A 83 16.06 -5.42 -13.74
CA SER A 83 15.19 -4.33 -13.30
C SER A 83 13.93 -4.37 -14.17
N ASN A 84 12.76 -4.57 -13.54
CA ASN A 84 11.44 -4.45 -14.20
C ASN A 84 11.17 -2.98 -14.56
N ARG A 85 12.12 -2.31 -15.22
CA ARG A 85 11.90 -1.08 -15.98
C ARG A 85 10.99 -1.48 -17.12
N ARG A 86 9.69 -1.51 -16.86
CA ARG A 86 8.66 -1.60 -17.89
C ARG A 86 9.01 -0.54 -18.92
N LYS A 87 9.51 -0.98 -20.07
CA LYS A 87 9.83 -0.08 -21.17
C LYS A 87 8.53 0.56 -21.59
N LEU A 88 8.55 1.88 -21.78
CA LEU A 88 7.38 2.56 -22.31
C LEU A 88 7.05 1.97 -23.69
N PRO A 89 5.76 1.83 -24.01
CA PRO A 89 5.32 1.61 -25.38
C PRO A 89 6.05 2.55 -26.35
N ILE A 90 6.44 2.01 -27.51
CA ILE A 90 7.31 2.69 -28.47
C ILE A 90 6.69 4.02 -28.92
N ASP A 91 5.39 4.00 -29.20
CA ASP A 91 4.55 5.14 -29.56
C ASP A 91 4.58 6.26 -28.51
N VAL A 92 4.47 5.94 -27.22
CA VAL A 92 4.52 6.93 -26.13
C VAL A 92 5.93 7.49 -25.98
N SER A 93 6.96 6.66 -26.17
CA SER A 93 8.35 7.10 -26.18
C SER A 93 8.62 8.09 -27.33
N GLU A 94 8.10 7.80 -28.52
CA GLU A 94 8.17 8.72 -29.68
C GLU A 94 7.43 10.03 -29.41
N LEU A 95 6.23 9.99 -28.82
CA LEU A 95 5.50 11.19 -28.43
C LEU A 95 6.27 12.04 -27.41
N ILE A 96 7.01 11.42 -26.48
CA ILE A 96 7.87 12.15 -25.54
C ILE A 96 9.00 12.87 -26.27
N ARG A 97 9.64 12.20 -27.24
CA ARG A 97 10.69 12.79 -28.08
C ARG A 97 10.16 13.99 -28.87
N ASP A 98 9.01 13.84 -29.52
CA ASP A 98 8.38 14.91 -30.30
C ASP A 98 7.95 16.08 -29.42
N LYS A 99 7.38 15.80 -28.25
CA LYS A 99 7.04 16.82 -27.25
C LYS A 99 8.28 17.60 -26.81
N ASN A 100 9.40 16.92 -26.55
CA ASN A 100 10.64 17.58 -26.14
C ASN A 100 11.21 18.46 -27.27
N ALA A 101 11.18 17.98 -28.51
CA ALA A 101 11.58 18.77 -29.68
C ALA A 101 10.69 20.02 -29.88
N ALA A 102 9.38 19.88 -29.68
CA ALA A 102 8.44 21.00 -29.75
C ALA A 102 8.64 22.02 -28.62
N LEU A 103 8.95 21.57 -27.39
CA LEU A 103 9.30 22.46 -26.29
C LEU A 103 10.57 23.25 -26.56
N GLY A 104 11.60 22.61 -27.14
CA GLY A 104 12.82 23.29 -27.58
C GLY A 104 12.53 24.38 -28.63
N ARG A 105 11.70 24.08 -29.64
CA ARG A 105 11.29 25.08 -30.65
C ARG A 105 10.49 26.22 -30.04
N ALA A 106 9.57 25.94 -29.13
CA ALA A 106 8.77 26.97 -28.45
C ALA A 106 9.62 27.88 -27.55
N GLY A 107 10.70 27.36 -26.97
CA GLY A 107 11.69 28.16 -26.24
C GLY A 107 12.54 29.03 -27.17
N LYS A 108 13.02 28.47 -28.28
CA LYS A 108 13.88 29.20 -29.25
C LYS A 108 13.10 30.26 -30.04
N TYR A 109 11.88 29.94 -30.45
CA TYR A 109 11.00 30.81 -31.23
C TYR A 109 9.62 30.87 -30.56
N PRO A 110 9.40 31.83 -29.63
CA PRO A 110 8.19 31.92 -28.81
C PRO A 110 6.90 32.35 -29.55
N THR A 111 6.55 31.67 -30.64
CA THR A 111 5.32 31.91 -31.40
C THR A 111 4.11 31.21 -30.76
N SER A 112 2.91 31.72 -31.04
CA SER A 112 1.64 31.11 -30.57
C SER A 112 1.47 29.68 -31.09
N GLU A 113 1.85 29.43 -32.35
CA GLU A 113 1.80 28.11 -32.99
C GLU A 113 2.74 27.10 -32.31
N ASN A 114 4.00 27.48 -32.05
CA ASN A 114 4.96 26.61 -31.38
C ASN A 114 4.50 26.25 -29.96
N ARG A 115 3.97 27.24 -29.22
CA ARG A 115 3.37 27.01 -27.89
C ARG A 115 2.16 26.08 -27.98
N SER A 116 1.30 26.25 -28.97
CA SER A 116 0.12 25.40 -29.20
C SER A 116 0.53 23.95 -29.47
N ARG A 117 1.49 23.74 -30.38
CA ARG A 117 2.02 22.41 -30.73
C ARG A 117 2.65 21.71 -29.53
N ALA A 118 3.45 22.42 -28.74
CA ALA A 118 4.03 21.88 -27.51
C ALA A 118 2.96 21.48 -26.48
N ARG A 119 1.93 22.32 -26.27
CA ARG A 119 0.81 22.01 -25.37
C ARG A 119 -0.01 20.82 -25.86
N ALA A 120 -0.25 20.70 -27.17
CA ALA A 120 -0.96 19.57 -27.76
C ALA A 120 -0.22 18.25 -27.50
N LEU A 121 1.10 18.23 -27.76
CA LEU A 121 1.94 17.05 -27.49
C LEU A 121 2.03 16.71 -26.00
N GLN A 122 2.10 17.71 -25.11
CA GLN A 122 2.02 17.49 -23.67
C GLN A 122 0.71 16.81 -23.26
N ARG A 123 -0.43 17.18 -23.86
CA ARG A 123 -1.71 16.52 -23.60
C ARG A 123 -1.71 15.07 -24.07
N LYS A 124 -1.20 14.81 -25.28
CA LYS A 124 -1.08 13.43 -25.82
C LYS A 124 -0.23 12.54 -24.93
N VAL A 125 0.94 13.02 -24.50
CA VAL A 125 1.81 12.27 -23.56
C VAL A 125 1.11 12.02 -22.23
N LYS A 126 0.38 13.01 -21.68
CA LYS A 126 -0.40 12.81 -20.44
C LYS A 126 -1.53 11.80 -20.61
N ALA A 127 -2.18 11.77 -21.77
CA ALA A 127 -3.22 10.79 -22.10
C ALA A 127 -2.65 9.38 -22.20
N GLY A 128 -1.59 9.17 -23.00
CA GLY A 128 -0.95 7.85 -23.12
C GLY A 128 -0.39 7.34 -21.79
N MET A 129 0.22 8.21 -20.98
CA MET A 129 0.68 7.84 -19.63
C MET A 129 -0.48 7.49 -18.69
N LYS A 130 -1.68 8.03 -18.93
CA LYS A 130 -2.88 7.66 -18.16
C LYS A 130 -3.38 6.29 -18.59
N GLU A 131 -3.39 5.99 -19.88
CA GLU A 131 -3.79 4.69 -20.44
C GLU A 131 -2.87 3.57 -19.94
N ILE A 132 -1.55 3.73 -20.04
CA ILE A 132 -0.56 2.75 -19.51
C ILE A 132 -0.81 2.47 -18.02
N ARG A 133 -1.12 3.51 -17.23
CA ARG A 133 -1.45 3.32 -15.82
C ARG A 133 -2.77 2.58 -15.64
N ASN A 134 -3.77 2.87 -16.45
CA ASN A 134 -5.07 2.22 -16.38
C ASN A 134 -5.00 0.74 -16.75
N GLU A 135 -4.25 0.40 -17.79
CA GLU A 135 -3.93 -0.99 -18.16
C GLU A 135 -3.24 -1.71 -17.01
N ASN A 136 -2.18 -1.12 -16.45
CA ASN A 136 -1.50 -1.69 -15.29
C ASN A 136 -2.44 -1.87 -14.08
N TRP A 137 -3.36 -0.93 -13.86
CA TRP A 137 -4.39 -1.09 -12.83
C TRP A 137 -5.36 -2.22 -13.16
N SER A 138 -5.74 -2.38 -14.43
CA SER A 138 -6.60 -3.46 -14.89
C SER A 138 -5.95 -4.84 -14.71
N ASP A 139 -4.67 -4.96 -15.08
CA ASP A 139 -3.86 -6.17 -14.87
C ASP A 139 -3.73 -6.50 -13.38
N LEU A 140 -3.45 -5.48 -12.57
CA LEU A 140 -3.40 -5.66 -11.12
C LEU A 140 -4.75 -6.14 -10.55
N MET A 141 -5.86 -5.60 -11.04
CA MET A 141 -7.20 -6.01 -10.60
C MET A 141 -7.55 -7.42 -11.03
N SER A 142 -7.04 -7.92 -12.17
CA SER A 142 -7.26 -9.31 -12.60
C SER A 142 -6.36 -10.30 -11.86
N GLU A 143 -5.18 -9.88 -11.41
CA GLU A 143 -4.23 -10.71 -10.65
C GLU A 143 -4.57 -10.81 -9.15
N ILE A 144 -5.20 -9.80 -8.56
CA ILE A 144 -5.55 -9.82 -7.13
C ILE A 144 -6.75 -10.75 -6.90
N SER A 145 -6.51 -11.93 -6.32
CA SER A 145 -7.58 -12.79 -5.81
C SER A 145 -8.07 -12.32 -4.43
N PRO A 146 -9.36 -12.53 -4.07
CA PRO A 146 -9.92 -12.14 -2.77
C PRO A 146 -9.20 -12.70 -1.54
N SER A 147 -8.43 -13.78 -1.71
CA SER A 147 -7.60 -14.40 -0.66
C SER A 147 -6.30 -13.63 -0.35
N HIS A 148 -5.90 -12.68 -1.19
CA HIS A 148 -4.63 -11.96 -1.06
C HIS A 148 -4.73 -10.83 -0.04
N LYS A 149 -3.75 -10.73 0.86
CA LYS A 149 -3.62 -9.61 1.84
C LYS A 149 -3.76 -8.19 1.23
N PRO A 150 -3.17 -7.87 0.04
CA PRO A 150 -3.36 -6.56 -0.59
C PRO A 150 -4.81 -6.25 -1.02
N TYR A 151 -5.66 -7.25 -1.26
CA TYR A 151 -7.08 -7.07 -1.60
C TYR A 151 -7.82 -6.30 -0.49
N TRP A 152 -7.62 -6.70 0.77
CA TRP A 152 -8.27 -6.04 1.91
C TRP A 152 -7.81 -4.59 2.10
N GLY A 153 -6.54 -4.29 1.81
CA GLY A 153 -6.03 -2.92 1.82
C GLY A 153 -6.74 -2.04 0.78
N LEU A 154 -6.89 -2.57 -0.44
CA LEU A 154 -7.60 -1.91 -1.53
C LEU A 154 -9.08 -1.68 -1.19
N VAL A 155 -9.79 -2.71 -0.71
CA VAL A 155 -11.20 -2.63 -0.31
C VAL A 155 -11.42 -1.58 0.77
N LYS A 156 -10.54 -1.52 1.78
CA LYS A 156 -10.65 -0.48 2.82
C LYS A 156 -10.48 0.92 2.26
N ALA A 157 -9.51 1.14 1.39
CA ALA A 157 -9.31 2.45 0.79
C ALA A 157 -10.51 2.89 -0.07
N LEU A 158 -11.08 1.97 -0.86
CA LEU A 158 -12.28 2.21 -1.64
C LEU A 158 -13.49 2.55 -0.76
N LYS A 159 -13.71 1.83 0.35
CA LYS A 159 -14.79 2.14 1.30
C LYS A 159 -14.64 3.50 1.97
N THR A 160 -13.41 3.99 2.11
CA THR A 160 -13.14 5.29 2.74
C THR A 160 -13.29 6.44 1.73
N GLU A 161 -13.10 6.17 0.45
CA GLU A 161 -13.23 7.17 -0.61
C GLU A 161 -14.69 7.31 -1.08
N GLY A 162 -15.34 8.36 -0.60
CA GLY A 162 -16.78 8.59 -0.82
C GLY A 162 -17.64 8.24 0.38
N ALA A 163 -17.02 7.87 1.52
CA ALA A 163 -17.71 7.90 2.80
C ALA A 163 -18.19 9.34 3.03
N VAL A 164 -19.48 9.57 2.80
CA VAL A 164 -20.16 10.78 3.23
C VAL A 164 -19.93 10.83 4.74
N PRO A 165 -19.42 11.96 5.29
CA PRO A 165 -19.33 12.11 6.73
C PRO A 165 -20.68 11.72 7.31
N ILE A 166 -20.69 10.73 8.20
CA ILE A 166 -21.93 10.28 8.83
C ILE A 166 -22.57 11.57 9.40
N PRO A 167 -23.76 11.96 8.92
CA PRO A 167 -24.35 13.21 9.34
C PRO A 167 -24.48 13.20 10.85
N ALA A 168 -24.18 14.32 11.49
CA ALA A 168 -24.17 14.41 12.94
C ALA A 168 -25.55 14.02 13.47
N LEU A 169 -25.59 13.11 14.43
CA LEU A 169 -26.84 12.66 15.04
C LEU A 169 -27.50 13.86 15.71
N LYS A 170 -28.75 14.12 15.33
CA LYS A 170 -29.54 15.22 15.88
C LYS A 170 -30.53 14.66 16.88
N ARG A 171 -30.66 15.38 17.97
CA ARG A 171 -31.75 15.21 18.92
C ARG A 171 -33.07 15.71 18.31
N PRO A 172 -34.22 15.35 18.90
CA PRO A 172 -35.53 15.88 18.51
C PRO A 172 -35.62 17.42 18.56
N ASP A 173 -34.79 18.07 19.40
CA ASP A 173 -34.67 19.52 19.52
C ASP A 173 -33.74 20.17 18.47
N ASN A 174 -33.32 19.41 17.45
CA ASN A 174 -32.37 19.78 16.40
C ASN A 174 -30.92 20.09 16.86
N SER A 175 -30.60 19.92 18.15
CA SER A 175 -29.22 20.04 18.61
C SER A 175 -28.39 18.81 18.20
N ILE A 176 -27.08 19.02 18.03
CA ILE A 176 -26.14 17.98 17.61
C ILE A 176 -25.66 17.22 18.85
N ALA A 177 -25.73 15.89 18.84
CA ALA A 177 -25.12 15.06 19.88
C ALA A 177 -23.61 15.01 19.71
N PHE A 178 -22.88 15.45 20.73
CA PHE A 178 -21.42 15.53 20.70
C PHE A 178 -20.78 14.34 21.40
N ASP A 179 -21.25 13.99 22.60
CA ASP A 179 -20.70 12.87 23.37
C ASP A 179 -21.36 11.53 23.00
N ASP A 180 -20.72 10.42 23.38
CA ASP A 180 -21.20 9.08 22.99
C ASP A 180 -22.49 8.66 23.73
N ARG A 181 -22.76 9.22 24.92
CA ARG A 181 -24.00 9.00 25.67
C ARG A 181 -25.16 9.72 25.00
N GLU A 182 -24.95 10.95 24.56
CA GLU A 182 -25.93 11.75 23.81
C GLU A 182 -26.27 11.10 22.47
N LYS A 183 -25.27 10.56 21.77
CA LYS A 183 -25.48 9.82 20.52
C LYS A 183 -26.30 8.55 20.74
N ALA A 184 -26.02 7.81 21.81
CA ALA A 184 -26.79 6.62 22.17
C ALA A 184 -28.25 6.96 22.48
N ASN A 185 -28.50 8.04 23.24
CA ASN A 185 -29.84 8.52 23.52
C ASN A 185 -30.58 8.97 22.24
N CYS A 186 -29.93 9.75 21.35
CA CYS A 186 -30.55 10.14 20.07
C CYS A 186 -30.98 8.94 19.23
N LEU A 187 -30.16 7.87 19.23
CA LEU A 187 -30.49 6.65 18.51
C LEU A 187 -31.68 5.93 19.15
N ALA A 188 -31.73 5.85 20.48
CA ALA A 188 -32.84 5.26 21.22
C ALA A 188 -34.15 6.02 20.95
N ASP A 189 -34.15 7.35 21.08
CA ASP A 189 -35.31 8.22 20.81
C ASP A 189 -35.80 8.06 19.36
N GLY A 190 -34.86 7.97 18.40
CA GLY A 190 -35.17 7.77 16.99
C GLY A 190 -35.84 6.43 16.69
N ILE A 191 -35.40 5.34 17.35
CA ILE A 191 -36.00 4.01 17.25
C ILE A 191 -37.37 4.00 17.93
N GLU A 192 -37.49 4.60 19.11
CA GLU A 192 -38.75 4.70 19.85
C GLU A 192 -39.82 5.42 19.02
N TYR A 193 -39.46 6.55 18.38
CA TYR A 193 -40.36 7.28 17.49
C TYR A 193 -40.81 6.43 16.29
N GLN A 194 -39.89 5.71 15.64
CA GLN A 194 -40.20 4.82 14.51
C GLN A 194 -41.06 3.61 14.90
N CYS A 195 -40.97 3.19 16.15
CA CYS A 195 -41.75 2.08 16.70
C CYS A 195 -43.04 2.52 17.41
N SER A 196 -43.41 3.80 17.36
CA SER A 196 -44.70 4.26 17.87
C SER A 196 -45.86 3.70 17.05
N GLU A 197 -46.97 3.37 17.73
CA GLU A 197 -48.16 2.83 17.08
C GLU A 197 -48.79 3.87 16.15
N ASN A 198 -49.12 3.45 14.91
CA ASN A 198 -49.85 4.32 14.00
C ASN A 198 -51.19 4.73 14.62
N PRO A 199 -51.62 5.99 14.45
CA PRO A 199 -52.91 6.43 14.96
C PRO A 199 -54.03 5.58 14.35
N PRO A 200 -55.12 5.33 15.11
CA PRO A 200 -56.22 4.50 14.62
C PRO A 200 -56.83 5.15 13.37
N TYR A 201 -56.96 4.35 12.31
CA TYR A 201 -57.71 4.75 11.13
C TYR A 201 -59.18 4.96 11.53
N ASN A 202 -59.70 6.17 11.30
CA ASN A 202 -61.12 6.50 11.46
C ASN A 202 -61.91 6.03 10.24
#